data_AF-A0A4S8R9H9-F1
#
_entry.id   AF-A0A4S8R9H9-F1
#
_cell.length_a   1.000
_cell.length_b   1.000
_cell.length_c   1.000
_cell.angle_alpha   90.00
_cell.angle_beta   90.00
_cell.angle_gamma   90.00
#
_symmetry.space_group_name_H-M   'P 1'
#
loop_
_entity.id
_entity.type
_entity.pdbx_description
1 polymer ?
#
loop_
_entity_poly.entity_id
_entity_poly.type
_entity_poly.pdbx_seq_one_letter_code
_entity_poly.pdbx_strand_id
1 'polypeptide(L)'
;MAYTLPSSIKPFTLDILDEDFAKFTQLLELSRIGPLVYETTEQNASKFGITHEWITKTKDYWLHEYDWRAQEKHINLFPNYTIEIEGLTVHFVALFSEREDAVPITLLHGWPGSFIEFLPMATLLREKYSPKDLSYHIIIPSVPGYTLSDGGPLDKEWRVSDSARVLHTLMLELGFKRYIAHGGDVGSFLATTMAVSYEQCVALHLNFCPSFTLPEEGSSGKELSNFEKKFIERAKVWAGEGNGYAI
;
A
#
# COMPACT_ATOMS: atom_id res chain seq x y z
N MET A 1 7.90 14.68 -27.00
CA MET A 1 9.27 14.31 -26.58
C MET A 1 9.18 13.13 -25.62
N ALA A 2 10.20 12.26 -25.58
CA ALA A 2 10.30 11.22 -24.56
C ALA A 2 10.23 11.83 -23.14
N TYR A 3 9.56 11.13 -22.23
CA TYR A 3 9.42 11.56 -20.85
C TYR A 3 10.79 11.83 -20.21
N THR A 4 10.91 12.94 -19.50
CA THR A 4 12.13 13.31 -18.77
C THR A 4 11.76 13.52 -17.31
N LEU A 5 12.49 12.83 -16.42
CA LEU A 5 12.26 12.96 -14.99
C LEU A 5 12.59 14.39 -14.52
N PRO A 6 11.68 15.07 -13.80
CA PRO A 6 11.93 16.41 -13.26
C PRO A 6 13.11 16.43 -12.29
N SER A 7 13.85 17.53 -12.27
CA SER A 7 15.05 17.69 -11.41
C SER A 7 14.74 17.79 -9.91
N SER A 8 13.48 18.05 -9.55
CA SER A 8 13.00 18.00 -8.16
C SER A 8 12.95 16.57 -7.60
N ILE A 9 12.91 15.55 -8.47
CA ILE A 9 12.91 14.14 -8.10
C ILE A 9 14.34 13.67 -7.87
N LYS A 10 14.59 13.08 -6.70
CA LYS A 10 15.89 12.54 -6.31
C LYS A 10 15.86 11.01 -6.32
N PRO A 11 16.84 10.31 -6.91
CA PRO A 11 16.97 8.87 -6.74
C PRO A 11 17.10 8.51 -5.26
N PHE A 12 16.50 7.38 -4.89
CA PHE A 12 16.55 6.83 -3.55
C PHE A 12 17.07 5.40 -3.60
N THR A 13 17.88 5.03 -2.61
CA THR A 13 18.33 3.65 -2.38
C THR A 13 18.07 3.34 -0.92
N LEU A 14 17.34 2.26 -0.65
CA LEU A 14 17.11 1.79 0.71
C LEU A 14 18.42 1.22 1.26
N ASP A 15 18.89 1.75 2.38
CA ASP A 15 20.10 1.30 3.06
C ASP A 15 19.89 1.40 4.58
N ILE A 16 19.44 0.32 5.19
CA ILE A 16 19.28 0.22 6.64
C ILE A 16 20.64 -0.10 7.26
N LEU A 17 21.07 0.69 8.23
CA LEU A 17 22.35 0.48 8.90
C LEU A 17 22.39 -0.89 9.61
N ASP A 18 23.54 -1.56 9.54
CA ASP A 18 23.76 -2.83 10.26
C ASP A 18 23.49 -2.69 11.76
N GLU A 19 23.79 -1.52 12.33
CA GLU A 19 23.51 -1.22 13.74
C GLU A 19 22.01 -1.24 14.06
N ASP A 20 21.17 -0.69 13.18
CA ASP A 20 19.73 -0.65 13.40
C ASP A 20 19.09 -2.03 13.22
N PHE A 21 19.58 -2.81 12.25
CA PHE A 21 19.16 -4.20 12.11
C PHE A 21 19.60 -5.06 13.31
N ALA A 22 20.83 -4.87 13.81
CA ALA A 22 21.30 -5.57 15.02
C ALA A 22 20.46 -5.22 16.26
N LYS A 23 20.05 -3.95 16.42
CA LYS A 23 19.12 -3.54 17.49
C LYS A 23 17.77 -4.24 17.35
N PHE A 24 17.21 -4.31 16.14
CA PHE A 24 15.97 -5.04 15.88
C PHE A 24 16.09 -6.52 16.29
N THR A 25 17.18 -7.19 15.90
CA THR A 25 17.41 -8.60 16.25
C THR A 25 17.50 -8.79 17.77
N GLN A 26 18.21 -7.91 18.49
CA GLN A 26 18.27 -7.96 19.97
C GLN A 26 16.88 -7.80 20.61
N LEU A 27 16.06 -6.87 20.11
CA LEU A 27 14.70 -6.69 20.60
C LEU A 27 13.84 -7.94 20.34
N LEU A 28 13.99 -8.56 19.17
CA LEU A 28 13.28 -9.79 18.81
C LEU A 28 13.70 -10.95 19.72
N GLU A 29 14.99 -11.14 19.97
CA GLU A 29 15.52 -12.18 20.88
C GLU A 29 14.92 -12.05 22.29
N LEU A 30 14.95 -10.83 22.85
CA LEU A 30 14.49 -10.54 24.20
C LEU A 30 12.96 -10.58 24.35
N SER A 31 12.22 -10.44 23.26
CA SER A 31 10.75 -10.43 23.27
C SER A 31 10.18 -11.76 23.74
N ARG A 32 9.40 -11.75 24.83
CA ARG A 32 8.77 -12.97 25.36
C ARG A 32 7.51 -13.32 24.57
N ILE A 33 7.33 -14.61 24.28
CA ILE A 33 6.05 -15.13 23.79
C ILE A 33 5.17 -15.43 25.02
N GLY A 34 3.90 -15.00 24.98
CA GLY A 34 2.94 -15.27 26.03
C GLY A 34 2.68 -16.78 26.20
N PRO A 35 2.16 -17.25 27.35
CA PRO A 35 1.92 -18.67 27.56
C PRO A 35 0.86 -19.23 26.62
N LEU A 36 0.91 -20.54 26.38
CA LEU A 36 -0.17 -21.27 25.71
C LEU A 36 -1.44 -21.24 26.57
N VAL A 37 -2.52 -20.69 26.01
CA VAL A 37 -3.84 -20.60 26.63
C VAL A 37 -4.90 -21.08 25.65
N TYR A 38 -6.14 -21.23 26.12
CA TYR A 38 -7.25 -21.75 25.31
C TYR A 38 -7.40 -20.99 23.98
N GLU A 39 -7.33 -19.67 24.02
CA GLU A 39 -7.51 -18.77 22.89
C GLU A 39 -6.42 -18.91 21.83
N THR A 40 -5.18 -19.22 22.24
CA THR A 40 -4.00 -19.28 21.37
C THR A 40 -3.70 -20.70 20.86
N THR A 41 -4.61 -21.65 21.07
CA THR A 41 -4.53 -23.00 20.50
C THR A 41 -4.91 -23.02 19.01
N GLU A 42 -4.31 -23.92 18.22
CA GLU A 42 -4.59 -24.09 16.78
C GLU A 42 -6.07 -24.24 16.45
N GLN A 43 -6.80 -25.00 17.28
CA GLN A 43 -8.24 -25.25 17.11
C GLN A 43 -9.09 -23.97 17.22
N ASN A 44 -8.56 -22.89 17.79
CA ASN A 44 -9.26 -21.63 18.04
C ASN A 44 -8.71 -20.44 17.22
N ALA A 45 -7.76 -20.68 16.31
CA ALA A 45 -7.11 -19.63 15.51
C ALA A 45 -8.09 -18.72 14.77
N SER A 46 -9.16 -19.29 14.21
CA SER A 46 -10.17 -18.55 13.43
C SER A 46 -11.04 -17.60 14.26
N LYS A 47 -11.01 -17.71 15.60
CA LYS A 47 -11.85 -16.92 16.51
C LYS A 47 -11.08 -15.86 17.28
N PHE A 48 -9.85 -16.15 17.67
CA PHE A 48 -9.09 -15.30 18.60
C PHE A 48 -7.77 -14.78 18.04
N GLY A 49 -7.48 -15.03 16.76
CA GLY A 49 -6.32 -14.47 16.06
C GLY A 49 -5.11 -15.39 16.06
N ILE A 50 -3.91 -14.82 16.21
CA ILE A 50 -2.66 -15.57 16.08
C ILE A 50 -2.53 -16.63 17.18
N THR A 51 -2.06 -17.80 16.81
CA THR A 51 -1.83 -18.93 17.72
C THR A 51 -0.45 -18.86 18.34
N HIS A 52 -0.27 -19.54 19.48
CA HIS A 52 1.04 -19.68 20.13
C HIS A 52 2.05 -20.40 19.22
N GLU A 53 1.63 -21.44 18.50
CA GLU A 53 2.52 -22.18 17.58
C GLU A 53 2.99 -21.28 16.43
N TRP A 54 2.06 -20.60 15.75
CA TRP A 54 2.38 -19.65 14.69
C TRP A 54 3.38 -18.58 15.15
N ILE A 55 3.12 -17.85 16.24
CA ILE A 55 4.02 -16.76 16.67
C ILE A 55 5.40 -17.28 17.11
N THR A 56 5.45 -18.50 17.68
CA THR A 56 6.71 -19.15 18.04
C THR A 56 7.54 -19.45 16.79
N LYS A 57 6.91 -20.06 15.77
CA LYS A 57 7.59 -20.36 14.49
C LYS A 57 7.98 -19.09 13.74
N THR A 58 7.14 -18.05 13.76
CA THR A 58 7.46 -16.76 13.13
C THR A 58 8.66 -16.10 13.79
N LYS A 59 8.72 -16.08 15.13
CA LYS A 59 9.87 -15.57 15.86
C LYS A 59 11.15 -16.34 15.51
N ASP A 60 11.07 -17.68 15.51
CA ASP A 60 12.19 -18.56 15.17
C ASP A 60 12.71 -18.30 13.74
N TYR A 61 11.80 -18.26 12.76
CA TYR A 61 12.11 -17.91 11.37
C TYR A 61 12.77 -16.54 11.24
N TRP A 62 12.23 -15.50 11.91
CA TRP A 62 12.83 -14.17 11.87
C TRP A 62 14.24 -14.10 12.50
N LEU A 63 14.52 -14.91 13.52
CA LEU A 63 15.83 -14.94 14.17
C LEU A 63 16.88 -15.72 13.36
N HIS A 64 16.45 -16.73 12.60
CA HIS A 64 17.38 -17.75 12.08
C HIS A 64 17.39 -17.89 10.56
N GLU A 65 16.34 -17.45 9.87
CA GLU A 65 16.17 -17.67 8.44
C GLU A 65 15.87 -16.39 7.65
N TYR A 66 15.25 -15.38 8.26
CA TYR A 66 14.88 -14.17 7.56
C TYR A 66 16.10 -13.32 7.17
N ASP A 67 16.29 -13.13 5.87
CA ASP A 67 17.35 -12.30 5.31
C ASP A 67 16.81 -10.90 4.91
N TRP A 68 17.01 -9.92 5.80
CA TRP A 68 16.66 -8.54 5.51
C TRP A 68 17.43 -7.97 4.29
N ARG A 69 18.70 -8.34 4.12
CA ARG A 69 19.53 -7.83 3.02
C ARG A 69 19.04 -8.34 1.67
N ALA A 70 18.49 -9.55 1.61
CA ALA A 70 17.80 -10.04 0.42
C ALA A 70 16.56 -9.19 0.08
N GLN A 71 15.75 -8.82 1.09
CA GLN A 71 14.57 -7.98 0.89
C GLN A 71 14.93 -6.55 0.47
N GLU A 72 15.91 -5.94 1.13
CA GLU A 72 16.43 -4.61 0.80
C GLU A 72 16.98 -4.58 -0.63
N LYS A 73 17.77 -5.59 -1.02
CA LYS A 73 18.25 -5.75 -2.39
C LYS A 73 17.10 -5.88 -3.38
N HIS A 74 16.06 -6.65 -3.05
CA HIS A 74 14.88 -6.81 -3.91
C HIS A 74 14.14 -5.48 -4.14
N ILE A 75 13.93 -4.69 -3.08
CA ILE A 75 13.32 -3.35 -3.17
C ILE A 75 14.14 -2.44 -4.09
N ASN A 76 15.47 -2.47 -3.92
CA ASN A 76 16.40 -1.67 -4.72
C ASN A 76 16.58 -2.15 -6.17
N LEU A 77 15.98 -3.29 -6.57
CA LEU A 77 15.92 -3.69 -7.99
C LEU A 77 14.98 -2.78 -8.80
N PHE A 78 14.12 -2.02 -8.14
CA PHE A 78 13.21 -1.08 -8.79
C PHE A 78 13.74 0.35 -8.64
N PRO A 79 13.48 1.24 -9.60
CA PRO A 79 13.80 2.66 -9.43
C PRO A 79 12.96 3.26 -8.30
N ASN A 80 13.61 3.61 -7.19
CA ASN A 80 13.02 4.31 -6.05
C ASN A 80 13.44 5.78 -6.11
N TYR A 81 12.57 6.67 -5.64
CA TYR A 81 12.77 8.10 -5.67
C TYR A 81 12.18 8.78 -4.44
N THR A 82 12.63 10.00 -4.18
CA THR A 82 12.02 10.93 -3.22
C THR A 82 11.80 12.31 -3.84
N ILE A 83 10.82 13.04 -3.32
CA ILE A 83 10.55 14.45 -3.61
C ILE A 83 10.07 15.16 -2.34
N GLU A 84 10.39 16.44 -2.20
CA GLU A 84 9.84 17.31 -1.17
C GLU A 84 8.51 17.90 -1.62
N ILE A 85 7.42 17.60 -0.91
CA ILE A 85 6.10 18.18 -1.15
C ILE A 85 5.59 18.77 0.16
N GLU A 86 5.42 20.09 0.19
CA GLU A 86 4.96 20.82 1.39
C GLU A 86 5.83 20.58 2.63
N GLY A 87 7.13 20.36 2.43
CA GLY A 87 8.09 20.07 3.49
C GLY A 87 8.07 18.63 3.98
N LEU A 88 7.38 17.73 3.27
CA LEU A 88 7.40 16.30 3.52
C LEU A 88 8.24 15.58 2.47
N THR A 89 9.11 14.68 2.92
CA THR A 89 9.76 13.70 2.04
C THR A 89 8.73 12.68 1.60
N VAL A 90 8.44 12.62 0.30
CA VAL A 90 7.53 11.62 -0.30
C VAL A 90 8.35 10.64 -1.11
N HIS A 91 8.36 9.38 -0.67
CA HIS A 91 8.98 8.26 -1.36
C HIS A 91 8.03 7.62 -2.38
N PHE A 92 8.56 7.18 -3.52
CA PHE A 92 7.82 6.36 -4.47
C PHE A 92 8.75 5.47 -5.31
N VAL A 93 8.22 4.31 -5.70
CA VAL A 93 8.79 3.48 -6.77
C VAL A 93 8.16 3.88 -8.10
N ALA A 94 8.92 3.87 -9.19
CA ALA A 94 8.35 4.11 -10.51
C ALA A 94 8.92 3.23 -11.62
N LEU A 95 8.03 2.86 -12.56
CA LEU A 95 8.41 2.40 -13.89
C LEU A 95 7.97 3.47 -14.90
N PHE A 96 8.93 4.24 -15.42
CA PHE A 96 8.65 5.24 -16.44
C PHE A 96 8.75 4.63 -17.83
N SER A 97 7.76 4.93 -18.67
CA SER A 97 7.80 4.69 -20.10
C SER A 97 8.63 5.76 -20.84
N GLU A 98 9.22 5.38 -21.97
CA GLU A 98 9.81 6.32 -22.95
C GLU A 98 8.77 6.82 -23.97
N ARG A 99 7.56 6.25 -23.98
CA ARG A 99 6.49 6.64 -24.90
C ARG A 99 5.83 7.94 -24.46
N GLU A 100 5.57 8.80 -25.44
CA GLU A 100 4.91 10.10 -25.20
C GLU A 100 3.42 9.96 -24.88
N ASP A 101 2.81 8.85 -25.30
CA ASP A 101 1.39 8.54 -25.11
C ASP A 101 1.14 7.59 -23.92
N ALA A 102 2.17 7.29 -23.12
CA ALA A 102 2.03 6.40 -21.97
C ALA A 102 1.07 6.99 -20.93
N VAL A 103 0.13 6.16 -20.46
CA VAL A 103 -0.88 6.59 -19.50
C VAL A 103 -0.29 6.56 -18.08
N PRO A 104 -0.29 7.67 -17.33
CA PRO A 104 0.16 7.67 -15.95
C PRO A 104 -0.85 7.00 -15.02
N ILE A 105 -0.38 6.08 -14.19
CA ILE A 105 -1.18 5.34 -13.21
C ILE A 105 -0.48 5.40 -11.86
N THR A 106 -1.20 5.85 -10.83
CA THR A 106 -0.74 5.76 -9.44
C THR A 106 -1.40 4.59 -8.72
N LEU A 107 -0.62 3.82 -7.97
CA LEU A 107 -1.04 2.61 -7.26
C LEU A 107 -0.91 2.84 -5.76
N LEU A 108 -2.06 2.97 -5.09
CA LEU A 108 -2.12 3.38 -3.70
C LEU A 108 -2.36 2.15 -2.80
N HIS A 109 -1.39 1.86 -1.94
CA HIS A 109 -1.49 0.79 -0.95
C HIS A 109 -2.34 1.24 0.25
N GLY A 110 -2.60 0.33 1.18
CA GLY A 110 -3.24 0.65 2.46
C GLY A 110 -2.48 0.12 3.66
N TRP A 111 -3.22 -0.22 4.71
CA TRP A 111 -2.75 -0.74 6.00
C TRP A 111 -3.20 -2.20 6.17
N PRO A 112 -2.36 -3.10 6.73
CA PRO A 112 -0.98 -2.89 7.19
C PRO A 112 0.06 -2.97 6.04
N GLY A 113 -0.37 -2.65 4.82
CA GLY A 113 0.42 -2.72 3.60
C GLY A 113 1.49 -1.65 3.43
N SER A 114 2.16 -1.72 2.28
CA SER A 114 3.12 -0.71 1.81
C SER A 114 3.27 -0.77 0.29
N PHE A 115 4.08 0.13 -0.29
CA PHE A 115 4.45 0.10 -1.71
C PHE A 115 5.00 -1.27 -2.18
N ILE A 116 5.51 -2.09 -1.26
CA ILE A 116 6.07 -3.42 -1.53
C ILE A 116 5.01 -4.35 -2.16
N GLU A 117 3.73 -4.17 -1.85
CA GLU A 117 2.62 -4.97 -2.37
C GLU A 117 2.53 -4.95 -3.90
N PHE A 118 3.00 -3.87 -4.53
CA PHE A 118 2.95 -3.70 -5.98
C PHE A 118 4.24 -4.12 -6.70
N LEU A 119 5.31 -4.48 -5.99
CA LEU A 119 6.57 -4.93 -6.62
C LEU A 119 6.43 -6.23 -7.45
N PRO A 120 5.62 -7.22 -7.05
CA PRO A 120 5.34 -8.37 -7.93
C PRO A 120 4.70 -7.95 -9.25
N MET A 121 3.79 -6.98 -9.24
CA MET A 121 3.20 -6.46 -10.47
C MET A 121 4.21 -5.67 -11.31
N ALA A 122 5.04 -4.84 -10.67
CA ALA A 122 6.13 -4.13 -11.34
C ALA A 122 7.13 -5.11 -11.99
N THR A 123 7.39 -6.26 -11.36
CA THR A 123 8.20 -7.35 -11.92
C THR A 123 7.60 -7.85 -13.23
N LEU A 124 6.32 -8.23 -13.22
CA LEU A 124 5.63 -8.74 -14.43
C LEU A 124 5.64 -7.72 -15.57
N LEU A 125 5.47 -6.42 -15.26
CA LEU A 125 5.51 -5.37 -16.27
C LEU A 125 6.90 -5.22 -16.89
N ARG A 126 7.96 -5.23 -16.07
CA ARG A 126 9.34 -5.11 -16.55
C ARG A 126 9.80 -6.35 -17.33
N GLU A 127 9.34 -7.53 -16.96
CA GLU A 127 9.63 -8.78 -17.70
C GLU A 127 8.95 -8.80 -19.06
N LYS A 128 7.75 -8.20 -19.17
CA LYS A 128 6.95 -8.20 -20.39
C LYS A 128 7.26 -7.04 -21.34
N TYR A 129 7.67 -5.89 -20.81
CA TYR A 129 7.82 -4.66 -21.59
C TYR A 129 9.15 -3.96 -21.30
N SER A 130 9.83 -3.53 -22.37
CA SER A 130 10.90 -2.55 -22.24
C SER A 130 10.31 -1.15 -21.95
N PRO A 131 11.10 -0.18 -21.45
CA PRO A 131 10.63 1.21 -21.29
C PRO A 131 10.02 1.80 -22.58
N LYS A 132 10.48 1.37 -23.76
CA LYS A 132 9.98 1.82 -25.07
C LYS A 132 8.61 1.26 -25.44
N ASP A 133 8.26 0.09 -24.91
CA ASP A 133 7.00 -0.61 -25.24
C ASP A 133 5.94 -0.40 -24.15
N LEU A 134 6.37 -0.06 -22.93
CA LEU A 134 5.51 0.11 -21.77
C LEU A 134 4.48 1.21 -22.04
N SER A 135 3.19 0.84 -22.06
CA SER A 135 2.10 1.78 -22.39
C SER A 135 1.70 2.68 -21.20
N TYR A 136 2.42 2.60 -20.09
CA TYR A 136 2.04 3.22 -18.83
C TYR A 136 3.26 3.84 -18.14
N HIS A 137 3.06 4.94 -17.43
CA HIS A 137 3.93 5.29 -16.30
C HIS A 137 3.29 4.70 -15.05
N ILE A 138 4.03 3.89 -14.30
CA ILE A 138 3.54 3.28 -13.06
C ILE A 138 4.22 3.97 -11.89
N ILE A 139 3.43 4.61 -11.03
CA ILE A 139 3.89 5.33 -9.84
C ILE A 139 3.33 4.62 -8.61
N ILE A 140 4.20 4.25 -7.68
CA ILE A 140 3.87 3.46 -6.49
C ILE A 140 4.38 4.22 -5.26
N PRO A 141 3.63 5.22 -4.79
CA PRO A 141 4.05 6.00 -3.64
C PRO A 141 3.95 5.20 -2.35
N SER A 142 4.87 5.49 -1.43
CA SER A 142 4.59 5.31 -0.01
C SER A 142 3.56 6.37 0.40
N VAL A 143 2.43 5.96 0.97
CA VAL A 143 1.44 6.90 1.50
C VAL A 143 2.08 7.75 2.62
N PRO A 144 1.80 9.06 2.74
CA PRO A 144 2.34 9.87 3.85
C PRO A 144 2.11 9.21 5.22
N GLY A 145 3.17 9.12 6.02
CA GLY A 145 3.20 8.39 7.30
C GLY A 145 3.51 6.90 7.20
N TYR A 146 3.76 6.36 6.01
CA TYR A 146 4.10 4.95 5.81
C TYR A 146 5.55 4.81 5.33
N THR A 147 6.25 3.88 5.96
CA THR A 147 7.59 3.40 5.61
C THR A 147 8.62 4.51 5.37
N LEU A 148 8.78 4.91 4.11
CA LEU A 148 9.84 5.78 3.59
C LEU A 148 9.33 7.20 3.28
N SER A 149 8.05 7.47 3.51
CA SER A 149 7.52 8.84 3.46
C SER A 149 7.30 9.39 4.86
N ASP A 150 7.58 10.68 5.01
CA ASP A 150 7.33 11.39 6.26
C ASP A 150 5.83 11.38 6.62
N GLY A 151 5.56 11.44 7.91
CA GLY A 151 4.22 11.67 8.45
C GLY A 151 3.78 13.12 8.28
N GLY A 152 2.48 13.36 8.49
CA GLY A 152 1.97 14.72 8.64
C GLY A 152 2.68 15.47 9.78
N PRO A 153 2.62 16.80 9.78
CA PRO A 153 3.28 17.61 10.81
C PRO A 153 2.66 17.39 12.20
N LEU A 154 3.47 17.63 13.22
CA LEU A 154 3.18 17.27 14.61
C LEU A 154 2.17 18.20 15.30
N ASP A 155 1.85 19.34 14.69
CA ASP A 155 1.07 20.42 15.29
C ASP A 155 -0.36 20.56 14.69
N LYS A 156 -0.72 19.71 13.72
CA LYS A 156 -2.06 19.68 13.13
C LYS A 156 -2.53 18.26 12.80
N GLU A 157 -3.85 18.10 12.79
CA GLU A 157 -4.49 16.85 12.35
C GLU A 157 -4.14 16.55 10.89
N TRP A 158 -3.93 15.26 10.58
CA TRP A 158 -3.68 14.76 9.22
C TRP A 158 -4.80 13.84 8.78
N ARG A 159 -5.44 14.15 7.65
CA ARG A 159 -6.60 13.41 7.13
C ARG A 159 -6.28 12.72 5.81
N VAL A 160 -7.16 11.81 5.39
CA VAL A 160 -7.12 11.17 4.05
C VAL A 160 -7.03 12.22 2.94
N SER A 161 -7.73 13.34 3.07
CA SER A 161 -7.69 14.45 2.10
C SER A 161 -6.31 15.10 2.00
N ASP A 162 -5.54 15.16 3.09
CA ASP A 162 -4.19 15.71 3.08
C ASP A 162 -3.23 14.78 2.34
N SER A 163 -3.28 13.47 2.65
CA SER A 163 -2.51 12.47 1.90
C SER A 163 -2.89 12.45 0.41
N ALA A 164 -4.19 12.48 0.08
CA ALA A 164 -4.65 12.52 -1.31
C ALA A 164 -4.15 13.77 -2.06
N ARG A 165 -4.11 14.92 -1.40
CA ARG A 165 -3.56 16.16 -1.95
C ARG A 165 -2.07 16.06 -2.21
N VAL A 166 -1.28 15.56 -1.25
CA VAL A 166 0.17 15.36 -1.43
C VAL A 166 0.47 14.40 -2.59
N LEU A 167 -0.26 13.29 -2.68
CA LEU A 167 -0.10 12.30 -3.73
C LEU A 167 -0.59 12.80 -5.10
N HIS A 168 -1.61 13.66 -5.13
CA HIS A 168 -1.99 14.39 -6.34
C HIS A 168 -0.89 15.34 -6.79
N THR A 169 -0.33 16.14 -5.87
CA THR A 169 0.81 17.02 -6.16
C THR A 169 2.00 16.23 -6.69
N LEU A 170 2.30 15.04 -6.15
CA LEU A 170 3.33 14.15 -6.71
C LEU A 170 3.10 13.87 -8.19
N MET A 171 1.87 13.54 -8.59
CA MET A 171 1.54 13.28 -10.00
C MET A 171 1.73 14.54 -10.87
N LEU A 172 1.39 15.72 -10.34
CA LEU A 172 1.58 16.99 -11.06
C LEU A 172 3.06 17.37 -11.19
N GLU A 173 3.84 17.18 -10.13
CA GLU A 173 5.29 17.44 -10.12
C GLU A 173 6.02 16.53 -11.10
N LEU A 174 5.55 15.29 -11.28
CA LEU A 174 5.99 14.38 -12.34
C LEU A 174 5.56 14.81 -13.76
N GLY A 175 4.81 15.91 -13.90
CA GLY A 175 4.37 16.47 -15.18
C GLY A 175 3.10 15.84 -15.75
N PHE A 176 2.39 15.00 -14.98
CA PHE A 176 1.20 14.31 -15.45
C PHE A 176 -0.05 15.19 -15.32
N LYS A 177 -0.50 15.72 -16.46
CA LYS A 177 -1.74 16.54 -16.53
C LYS A 177 -3.02 15.72 -16.40
N ARG A 178 -2.95 14.43 -16.68
CA ARG A 178 -4.04 13.47 -16.52
C ARG A 178 -3.45 12.14 -16.08
N TYR A 179 -4.08 11.49 -15.11
CA TYR A 179 -3.66 10.19 -14.59
C TYR A 179 -4.84 9.35 -14.12
N ILE A 180 -4.59 8.06 -13.93
CA ILE A 180 -5.53 7.10 -13.36
C ILE A 180 -5.08 6.79 -11.93
N ALA A 181 -6.02 6.72 -11.00
CA ALA A 181 -5.77 6.25 -9.64
C ALA A 181 -6.30 4.84 -9.44
N HIS A 182 -5.45 3.96 -8.90
CA HIS A 182 -5.82 2.64 -8.41
C HIS A 182 -5.64 2.58 -6.90
N GLY A 183 -6.58 1.97 -6.18
CA GLY A 183 -6.44 1.79 -4.74
C GLY A 183 -7.27 0.66 -4.15
N GLY A 184 -6.70 0.01 -3.13
CA GLY A 184 -7.37 -0.90 -2.21
C GLY A 184 -7.21 -0.41 -0.77
N ASP A 185 -7.96 -0.96 0.18
CA ASP A 185 -7.87 -0.59 1.61
C ASP A 185 -7.85 0.94 1.82
N VAL A 186 -6.92 1.53 2.59
CA VAL A 186 -6.75 2.99 2.75
C VAL A 186 -6.54 3.69 1.40
N GLY A 187 -5.77 3.05 0.51
CA GLY A 187 -5.58 3.49 -0.87
C GLY A 187 -6.88 3.67 -1.66
N SER A 188 -7.95 2.93 -1.33
CA SER A 188 -9.27 3.13 -1.96
C SER A 188 -9.90 4.47 -1.58
N PHE A 189 -9.77 4.90 -0.32
CA PHE A 189 -10.24 6.20 0.12
C PHE A 189 -9.41 7.32 -0.50
N LEU A 190 -8.09 7.14 -0.59
CA LEU A 190 -7.18 8.10 -1.24
C LEU A 190 -7.52 8.25 -2.73
N ALA A 191 -7.60 7.14 -3.47
CA ALA A 191 -7.91 7.14 -4.90
C ALA A 191 -9.28 7.75 -5.18
N THR A 192 -10.28 7.42 -4.36
CA THR A 192 -11.62 8.03 -4.44
C THR A 192 -11.56 9.53 -4.17
N THR A 193 -10.85 9.96 -3.13
CA THR A 193 -10.69 11.39 -2.80
C THR A 193 -10.01 12.13 -3.94
N MET A 194 -8.98 11.54 -4.57
CA MET A 194 -8.30 12.14 -5.72
C MET A 194 -9.23 12.28 -6.93
N ALA A 195 -10.01 11.23 -7.24
CA ALA A 195 -10.94 11.21 -8.36
C ALA A 195 -12.10 12.22 -8.21
N VAL A 196 -12.56 12.44 -6.97
CA VAL A 196 -13.64 13.39 -6.69
C VAL A 196 -13.13 14.83 -6.62
N SER A 197 -11.91 15.04 -6.13
CA SER A 197 -11.40 16.39 -5.80
C SER A 197 -10.60 17.04 -6.93
N TYR A 198 -10.03 16.26 -7.85
CA TYR A 198 -9.08 16.76 -8.85
C TYR A 198 -9.43 16.29 -10.26
N GLU A 199 -9.66 17.25 -11.17
CA GLU A 199 -10.00 16.99 -12.57
C GLU A 199 -8.92 16.23 -13.35
N GLN A 200 -7.67 16.28 -12.88
CA GLN A 200 -6.53 15.57 -13.47
C GLN A 200 -6.60 14.05 -13.20
N CYS A 201 -7.32 13.62 -12.15
CA CYS A 201 -7.59 12.21 -11.91
C CYS A 201 -8.77 11.76 -12.79
N VAL A 202 -8.48 11.29 -14.00
CA VAL A 202 -9.50 11.08 -15.03
C VAL A 202 -10.19 9.73 -14.98
N ALA A 203 -9.65 8.78 -14.20
CA ALA A 203 -10.29 7.50 -13.95
C ALA A 203 -9.89 6.93 -12.59
N LEU A 204 -10.80 6.11 -12.05
CA LEU A 204 -10.66 5.44 -10.76
C LEU A 204 -10.84 3.94 -10.96
N HIS A 205 -9.92 3.14 -10.42
CA HIS A 205 -10.09 1.71 -10.28
C HIS A 205 -9.93 1.29 -8.83
N LEU A 206 -10.91 0.58 -8.29
CA LEU A 206 -10.87 0.07 -6.92
C LEU A 206 -10.96 -1.45 -6.91
N ASN A 207 -10.14 -2.10 -6.08
CA ASN A 207 -10.32 -3.52 -5.70
C ASN A 207 -10.92 -3.68 -4.29
N PHE A 208 -11.15 -2.57 -3.59
CA PHE A 208 -11.86 -2.50 -2.32
C PHE A 208 -12.79 -1.29 -2.34
N CYS A 209 -14.07 -1.50 -2.03
CA CYS A 209 -15.07 -0.43 -1.93
C CYS A 209 -15.77 -0.57 -0.57
N PRO A 210 -15.32 0.18 0.44
CA PRO A 210 -15.94 0.15 1.76
C PRO A 210 -17.33 0.79 1.66
N SER A 211 -18.38 -0.01 1.85
CA SER A 211 -19.75 0.48 1.92
C SER A 211 -20.22 0.46 3.37
N PHE A 212 -20.56 1.63 3.91
CA PHE A 212 -21.17 1.76 5.24
C PHE A 212 -22.64 1.37 5.25
N THR A 213 -23.24 1.16 4.08
CA THR A 213 -24.62 0.70 3.90
C THR A 213 -24.62 -0.59 3.08
N LEU A 214 -25.14 -1.67 3.65
CA LEU A 214 -25.33 -2.93 2.94
C LEU A 214 -26.65 -2.85 2.16
N PRO A 215 -26.67 -3.10 0.85
CA PRO A 215 -27.90 -3.02 0.07
C PRO A 215 -28.88 -4.13 0.50
N GLU A 216 -30.17 -3.79 0.57
CA GLU A 216 -31.24 -4.77 0.83
C GLU A 216 -31.71 -5.47 -0.45
N GLU A 217 -31.53 -4.80 -1.59
CA GLU A 217 -31.92 -5.27 -2.93
C GLU A 217 -30.76 -5.07 -3.93
N GLY A 218 -30.75 -5.84 -5.00
CA GLY A 218 -29.82 -5.65 -6.11
C GLY A 218 -30.09 -4.36 -6.86
N SER A 219 -29.08 -3.85 -7.58
CA SER A 219 -29.14 -2.57 -8.32
C SER A 219 -30.25 -2.46 -9.39
N SER A 220 -30.89 -3.59 -9.73
CA SER A 220 -32.05 -3.65 -10.64
C SER A 220 -33.41 -3.55 -9.92
N GLY A 221 -33.45 -3.31 -8.61
CA GLY A 221 -34.67 -3.36 -7.79
C GLY A 221 -35.21 -4.78 -7.65
N LYS A 222 -34.34 -5.78 -7.79
CA LYS A 222 -34.65 -7.21 -7.64
C LYS A 222 -33.96 -7.75 -6.41
N GLU A 223 -34.37 -8.93 -5.95
CA GLU A 223 -33.65 -9.62 -4.90
C GLU A 223 -32.17 -9.84 -5.23
N LEU A 224 -31.34 -9.74 -4.19
CA LEU A 224 -29.94 -10.11 -4.24
C LEU A 224 -29.78 -11.59 -4.62
N SER A 225 -28.82 -11.86 -5.50
CA SER A 225 -28.39 -13.21 -5.83
C SER A 225 -27.82 -13.93 -4.61
N ASN A 226 -27.76 -15.26 -4.67
CA ASN A 226 -27.13 -16.05 -3.61
C ASN A 226 -25.64 -15.69 -3.40
N PHE A 227 -24.96 -15.23 -4.44
CA PHE A 227 -23.58 -14.77 -4.33
C PHE A 227 -23.47 -13.46 -3.53
N GLU A 228 -24.32 -12.49 -3.84
CA GLU A 228 -24.37 -11.20 -3.13
C GLU A 228 -24.82 -11.37 -1.67
N LYS A 229 -25.83 -12.22 -1.41
CA LYS A 229 -26.27 -12.56 -0.05
C LYS A 229 -25.12 -13.12 0.79
N LYS A 230 -24.29 -14.02 0.23
CA LYS A 230 -23.09 -14.54 0.89
C LYS A 230 -22.02 -13.47 1.13
N PHE A 231 -21.85 -12.52 0.22
CA PHE A 231 -20.92 -11.42 0.41
C PHE A 231 -21.35 -10.51 1.57
N ILE A 232 -22.62 -10.14 1.60
CA ILE A 232 -23.22 -9.32 2.66
C ILE A 232 -23.09 -10.02 4.02
N GLU A 233 -23.32 -11.33 4.07
CA GLU A 233 -23.17 -12.08 5.32
C GLU A 233 -21.73 -12.06 5.84
N ARG A 234 -20.73 -12.22 4.97
CA ARG A 234 -19.32 -12.07 5.36
C ARG A 234 -19.01 -10.66 5.85
N ALA A 235 -19.56 -9.63 5.20
CA ALA A 235 -19.37 -8.25 5.62
C ALA A 235 -19.96 -7.99 7.02
N LYS A 236 -21.12 -8.58 7.34
CA LYS A 236 -21.74 -8.50 8.67
C LYS A 236 -20.88 -9.19 9.75
N VAL A 237 -20.40 -10.40 9.48
CA VAL A 237 -19.49 -11.12 10.39
C VAL A 237 -18.23 -10.29 10.63
N TRP A 238 -17.60 -9.77 9.57
CA TRP A 238 -16.42 -8.92 9.69
C TRP A 238 -16.70 -7.64 10.51
N ALA A 239 -17.85 -6.99 10.31
CA ALA A 239 -18.22 -5.80 11.07
C ALA A 239 -18.50 -6.08 12.56
N GLY A 240 -18.92 -7.31 12.91
CA GLY A 240 -19.17 -7.71 14.29
C GLY A 240 -17.94 -8.23 15.03
N GLU A 241 -17.00 -8.86 14.33
CA GLU A 241 -15.90 -9.63 14.95
C GLU A 241 -14.50 -9.21 14.48
N GLY A 242 -14.36 -8.59 13.31
CA GLY A 242 -13.09 -8.39 12.61
C GLY A 242 -12.52 -6.97 12.63
N ASN A 243 -13.20 -6.01 13.24
CA ASN A 243 -12.84 -4.59 13.21
C ASN A 243 -12.18 -4.07 14.50
N GLY A 244 -11.83 -4.95 15.45
CA GLY A 244 -11.24 -4.54 16.73
C GLY A 244 -9.92 -3.76 16.62
N TYR A 245 -9.20 -3.88 15.51
CA TYR A 245 -7.98 -3.09 15.26
C TYR A 245 -8.26 -1.65 14.76
N ALA A 246 -9.48 -1.37 14.31
CA ALA A 246 -9.87 -0.14 13.63
C ALA A 246 -10.70 0.82 14.52
N ILE A 247 -11.06 0.40 15.73
CA ILE A 247 -11.92 1.14 16.68
C ILE A 247 -11.08 1.70 17.82
#